data_AF-A0A2P7SJJ2-F1
#
_entry.id   AF-A0A2P7SJJ2-F1
#
_cell.length_a   1.000
_cell.length_b   1.000
_cell.length_c   1.000
_cell.angle_alpha   90.00
_cell.angle_beta   90.00
_cell.angle_gamma   90.00
#
_symmetry.space_group_name_H-M   'P 1'
#
loop_
_entity.id
_entity.type
_entity.pdbx_description
1 polymer ?
#
loop_
_entity_poly.entity_id
_entity_poly.type
_entity_poly.pdbx_seq_one_letter_code
_entity_poly.pdbx_strand_id
1 'polypeptide(L)'
;MSNTPLQTSAKRFGSDGTPYLSARRVAERLGVTLAELAAMIGVARNTLVAKSGARKVDQALSPVVRILAMAGEMAGGEDRAAIWFKHQPIPGWAGKTAHDLVREGKADKVLAYLEAVRAGVYA
;
A
#
# COMPACT_ATOMS: atom_id res chain seq x y z
N MET A 1 27.77 -3.10 1.47
CA MET A 1 26.88 -2.72 2.59
C MET A 1 25.45 -2.89 2.11
N SER A 2 24.77 -3.92 2.62
CA SER A 2 23.58 -4.54 2.02
C SER A 2 22.33 -3.68 2.18
N ASN A 3 21.90 -3.02 1.11
CA ASN A 3 20.66 -2.25 1.09
C ASN A 3 19.55 -3.09 0.45
N THR A 4 18.78 -3.90 1.21
CA THR A 4 17.42 -4.32 0.75
C THR A 4 16.54 -5.04 1.79
N PRO A 5 15.77 -4.30 2.60
CA PRO A 5 14.51 -4.80 3.16
C PRO A 5 13.31 -4.59 2.20
N LEU A 6 13.32 -3.51 1.39
CA LEU A 6 12.23 -3.18 0.46
C LEU A 6 11.95 -4.25 -0.62
N GLN A 7 12.97 -4.97 -1.10
CA GLN A 7 12.78 -6.04 -2.10
C GLN A 7 12.09 -7.29 -1.52
N THR A 8 12.24 -7.55 -0.22
CA THR A 8 11.68 -8.74 0.43
C THR A 8 10.19 -8.59 0.69
N SER A 9 9.73 -7.39 1.03
CA SER A 9 8.31 -7.07 1.25
C SER A 9 7.54 -6.98 -0.07
N ALA A 10 8.10 -6.33 -1.10
CA ALA A 10 7.45 -6.22 -2.42
C ALA A 10 7.22 -7.58 -3.10
N LYS A 11 8.12 -8.55 -2.92
CA LYS A 11 7.96 -9.92 -3.44
C LYS A 11 6.68 -10.60 -2.95
N ARG A 12 6.22 -10.29 -1.73
CA ARG A 12 4.99 -10.88 -1.14
C ARG A 12 3.72 -10.37 -1.80
N PHE A 13 3.78 -9.22 -2.46
CA PHE A 13 2.67 -8.66 -3.22
C PHE A 13 2.75 -8.96 -4.72
N GLY A 14 3.84 -9.55 -5.23
CA GLY A 14 3.97 -9.89 -6.64
C GLY A 14 2.95 -10.95 -7.08
N SER A 15 2.63 -10.98 -8.37
CA SER A 15 1.90 -12.08 -9.00
C SER A 15 2.89 -13.10 -9.56
N ASP A 16 2.65 -14.38 -9.30
CA ASP A 16 3.58 -15.46 -9.65
C ASP A 16 3.83 -15.49 -11.16
N GLY A 17 5.11 -15.55 -11.55
CA GLY A 17 5.53 -15.61 -12.96
C GLY A 17 5.35 -14.30 -13.76
N THR A 18 5.06 -13.17 -13.11
CA THR A 18 4.95 -11.86 -13.78
C THR A 18 5.68 -10.76 -13.00
N PRO A 19 6.09 -9.66 -13.65
CA PRO A 19 6.68 -8.51 -12.96
C PRO A 19 5.63 -7.61 -12.27
N TYR A 20 4.35 -8.00 -12.25
CA TYR A 20 3.26 -7.17 -11.75
C TYR A 20 2.82 -7.55 -10.33
N LEU A 21 2.24 -6.58 -9.62
CA LEU A 21 1.60 -6.78 -8.33
C LEU A 21 0.28 -7.57 -8.45
N SER A 22 0.04 -8.44 -7.47
CA SER A 22 -1.17 -9.23 -7.31
C SER A 22 -2.20 -8.45 -6.49
N ALA A 23 -3.24 -7.94 -7.15
CA ALA A 23 -4.38 -7.31 -6.50
C ALA A 23 -5.01 -8.21 -5.41
N ARG A 24 -5.04 -9.54 -5.65
CA ARG A 24 -5.58 -10.52 -4.69
C ARG A 24 -4.79 -10.55 -3.40
N ARG A 25 -3.46 -10.64 -3.48
CA ARG A 25 -2.58 -10.66 -2.30
C ARG A 25 -2.67 -9.35 -1.51
N VAL A 26 -2.74 -8.21 -2.21
CA VAL A 26 -2.93 -6.90 -1.55
C VAL A 26 -4.28 -6.83 -0.83
N ALA A 27 -5.36 -7.27 -1.49
CA ALA A 27 -6.72 -7.29 -0.91
C ALA A 27 -6.79 -8.18 0.34
N GLU A 28 -6.21 -9.39 0.27
CA GLU A 28 -6.13 -10.32 1.39
C GLU A 28 -5.39 -9.74 2.59
N ARG A 29 -4.24 -9.08 2.37
CA ARG A 29 -3.48 -8.45 3.47
C ARG A 29 -4.20 -7.28 4.10
N LEU A 30 -4.89 -6.49 3.30
CA LEU A 30 -5.74 -5.42 3.83
C LEU A 30 -7.03 -5.93 4.44
N GLY A 31 -7.41 -7.20 4.22
CA GLY A 31 -8.70 -7.74 4.65
C GLY A 31 -9.88 -7.01 4.02
N VAL A 32 -9.74 -6.63 2.74
CA VAL A 32 -10.78 -5.97 1.93
C VAL A 32 -11.12 -6.81 0.71
N THR A 33 -12.30 -6.59 0.15
CA THR A 33 -12.69 -7.19 -1.12
C THR A 33 -11.92 -6.57 -2.29
N LEU A 34 -11.81 -7.29 -3.40
CA LEU A 34 -11.24 -6.75 -4.65
C LEU A 34 -12.03 -5.52 -5.16
N ALA A 35 -13.33 -5.45 -4.87
CA ALA A 35 -14.16 -4.30 -5.22
C ALA A 35 -13.78 -3.05 -4.42
N GLU A 36 -13.59 -3.20 -3.10
CA GLU A 36 -13.13 -2.11 -2.23
C GLU A 36 -11.72 -1.67 -2.60
N LEU A 37 -10.83 -2.61 -2.90
CA LEU A 37 -9.48 -2.33 -3.39
C LEU A 37 -9.52 -1.52 -4.69
N ALA A 38 -10.33 -1.94 -5.67
CA ALA A 38 -10.48 -1.23 -6.94
C ALA A 38 -10.93 0.24 -6.72
N ALA A 39 -11.94 0.43 -5.86
CA ALA A 39 -12.43 1.76 -5.50
C ALA A 39 -11.37 2.60 -4.77
N MET A 40 -10.61 2.00 -3.86
CA MET A 40 -9.56 2.68 -3.11
C MET A 40 -8.42 3.18 -4.01
N ILE A 41 -8.00 2.38 -5.00
CA ILE A 41 -6.90 2.74 -5.91
C ILE A 41 -7.37 3.44 -7.20
N GLY A 42 -8.66 3.78 -7.30
CA GLY A 42 -9.21 4.54 -8.42
C GLY A 42 -9.23 3.80 -9.76
N VAL A 43 -9.36 2.46 -9.75
CA VAL A 43 -9.50 1.66 -10.97
C VAL A 43 -10.87 1.01 -11.06
N ALA A 44 -11.38 0.84 -12.29
CA ALA A 44 -12.61 0.09 -12.50
C ALA A 44 -12.40 -1.39 -12.15
N ARG A 45 -13.43 -2.04 -11.58
CA ARG A 45 -13.37 -3.47 -11.23
C ARG A 45 -12.99 -4.35 -12.42
N ASN A 46 -13.52 -4.04 -13.62
CA ASN A 46 -13.20 -4.78 -14.84
C ASN A 46 -11.72 -4.62 -15.23
N THR A 47 -11.12 -3.45 -14.99
CA THR A 47 -9.69 -3.22 -15.20
C THR A 47 -8.84 -4.03 -14.23
N LEU A 48 -9.29 -4.20 -12.99
CA LEU A 48 -8.57 -4.95 -11.96
C LEU A 48 -8.37 -6.42 -12.32
N VAL A 49 -9.34 -7.03 -13.02
CA VAL A 49 -9.33 -8.45 -13.38
C VAL A 49 -8.88 -8.72 -14.82
N ALA A 50 -8.87 -7.71 -15.69
CA ALA A 50 -8.47 -7.86 -17.08
C ALA A 50 -6.95 -7.94 -17.25
N LYS A 51 -6.47 -8.91 -18.05
CA LYS A 51 -5.04 -9.05 -18.39
C LYS A 51 -4.47 -7.78 -19.05
N SER A 52 -5.24 -7.10 -19.90
CA SER A 52 -4.86 -5.82 -20.51
C SER A 52 -4.73 -4.68 -19.50
N GLY A 53 -5.38 -4.80 -18.33
CA GLY A 53 -5.31 -3.82 -17.24
C GLY A 53 -4.08 -3.96 -16.34
N ALA A 54 -3.29 -5.03 -16.48
CA ALA A 54 -2.21 -5.40 -15.55
C ALA A 54 -1.24 -4.24 -15.24
N ARG A 55 -0.77 -3.53 -16.27
CA ARG A 55 0.15 -2.40 -16.09
C ARG A 55 -0.50 -1.23 -15.32
N LYS A 56 -1.77 -0.92 -15.60
CA LYS A 56 -2.49 0.16 -14.91
C LYS A 56 -2.78 -0.21 -13.46
N VAL A 57 -3.16 -1.46 -13.22
CA VAL A 57 -3.38 -2.00 -11.87
C VAL A 57 -2.09 -1.98 -11.06
N ASP A 58 -0.98 -2.41 -11.66
CA ASP A 58 0.33 -2.40 -11.05
C ASP A 58 0.75 -0.99 -10.61
N GLN A 59 0.61 0.00 -11.50
CA GLN A 59 0.87 1.40 -11.19
C GLN A 59 -0.03 1.93 -10.05
N ALA A 60 -1.31 1.58 -10.05
CA ALA A 60 -2.25 2.01 -9.03
C ALA A 60 -2.02 1.33 -7.66
N LEU A 61 -1.54 0.08 -7.65
CA LEU A 61 -1.19 -0.64 -6.43
C LEU A 61 0.17 -0.25 -5.85
N SER A 62 1.09 0.25 -6.69
CA SER A 62 2.47 0.51 -6.29
C SER A 62 2.59 1.43 -5.06
N PRO A 63 1.89 2.58 -4.96
CA PRO A 63 1.94 3.42 -3.76
C PRO A 63 1.44 2.69 -2.51
N VAL A 64 0.36 1.91 -2.62
CA VAL A 64 -0.21 1.14 -1.49
C VAL A 64 0.78 0.11 -0.98
N VAL A 65 1.40 -0.65 -1.88
CA VAL A 65 2.41 -1.66 -1.51
C VAL A 65 3.63 -1.01 -0.88
N ARG A 66 4.08 0.16 -1.36
CA ARG A 66 5.20 0.89 -0.76
C ARG A 66 4.86 1.38 0.65
N ILE A 67 3.65 1.88 0.88
CA ILE A 67 3.17 2.27 2.22
C ILE A 67 3.19 1.05 3.16
N LEU A 68 2.61 -0.07 2.73
CA LEU A 68 2.56 -1.29 3.56
C LEU A 68 3.96 -1.85 3.86
N ALA A 69 4.86 -1.83 2.89
CA ALA A 69 6.25 -2.27 3.09
C ALA A 69 6.97 -1.39 4.11
N MET A 70 6.91 -0.06 3.95
CA MET A 70 7.59 0.88 4.84
C MET A 70 7.00 0.85 6.25
N ALA A 71 5.67 0.86 6.38
CA ALA A 71 5.00 0.73 7.66
C ALA A 71 5.28 -0.64 8.31
N GLY A 72 5.38 -1.71 7.52
CA GLY A 72 5.71 -3.05 8.01
C GLY A 72 7.13 -3.13 8.58
N GLU A 73 8.10 -2.50 7.92
CA GLU A 73 9.48 -2.39 8.41
C GLU A 73 9.54 -1.64 9.75
N MET A 74 8.73 -0.59 9.91
CA MET A 74 8.68 0.23 11.13
C MET A 74 7.89 -0.43 12.27
N ALA A 75 6.79 -1.12 11.96
CA ALA A 75 5.87 -1.71 12.95
C ALA A 75 6.22 -3.16 13.33
N GLY A 76 7.17 -3.78 12.63
CA GLY A 76 7.59 -5.16 12.85
C GLY A 76 6.71 -6.22 12.17
N GLY A 77 6.06 -5.89 11.05
CA GLY A 77 5.33 -6.85 10.23
C GLY A 77 4.18 -6.27 9.40
N GLU A 78 3.85 -6.96 8.30
CA GLU A 78 2.80 -6.56 7.35
C GLU A 78 1.39 -6.57 7.95
N ASP A 79 1.09 -7.51 8.85
CA ASP A 79 -0.23 -7.59 9.49
C ASP A 79 -0.48 -6.35 10.37
N ARG A 80 0.54 -5.89 11.10
CA ARG A 80 0.49 -4.64 11.86
C ARG A 80 0.40 -3.42 10.95
N ALA A 81 1.13 -3.43 9.83
CA ALA A 81 1.04 -2.37 8.83
C ALA A 81 -0.37 -2.24 8.25
N ALA A 82 -1.04 -3.37 7.97
CA ALA A 82 -2.41 -3.37 7.46
C ALA A 82 -3.41 -2.84 8.49
N ILE A 83 -3.25 -3.18 9.77
CA ILE A 83 -4.07 -2.62 10.86
C ILE A 83 -3.84 -1.11 10.97
N TRP A 84 -2.59 -0.66 11.02
CA TRP A 84 -2.23 0.75 11.05
C TRP A 84 -2.82 1.51 9.86
N PHE A 85 -2.66 0.96 8.65
CA PHE A 85 -3.10 1.58 7.41
C PHE A 85 -4.59 1.90 7.42
N LYS A 86 -5.42 1.01 7.96
CA LYS A 86 -6.88 1.13 7.97
C LYS A 86 -7.44 1.87 9.18
N HIS A 87 -6.76 1.80 10.32
CA HIS A 87 -7.39 2.14 11.59
C HIS A 87 -6.64 3.20 12.39
N GLN A 88 -5.37 3.48 12.08
CA GLN A 88 -4.61 4.48 12.81
C GLN A 88 -4.69 5.84 12.10
N PRO A 89 -5.23 6.87 12.77
CA PRO A 89 -5.19 8.23 12.25
C PRO A 89 -3.76 8.74 12.09
N ILE A 90 -3.50 9.48 11.01
CA ILE A 90 -2.22 10.18 10.82
C ILE A 90 -2.32 11.57 11.46
N PRO A 91 -1.40 11.92 12.39
CA PRO A 91 -1.31 13.26 12.96
C PRO A 91 -1.25 14.34 11.88
N GLY A 92 -1.95 15.46 12.09
CA GLY A 92 -1.99 16.57 11.13
C GLY A 92 -2.98 16.39 9.96
N TRP A 93 -3.69 15.26 9.87
CA TRP A 93 -4.66 14.98 8.81
C TRP A 93 -6.11 14.91 9.29
N ALA A 94 -6.45 15.67 10.33
CA ALA A 94 -7.82 15.80 10.85
C ALA A 94 -8.50 14.44 11.14
N GLY A 95 -7.75 13.49 11.71
CA GLY A 95 -8.26 12.16 12.07
C GLY A 95 -8.27 11.14 10.93
N LYS A 96 -7.84 11.50 9.71
CA LYS A 96 -7.81 10.58 8.56
C LYS A 96 -6.73 9.51 8.70
N THR A 97 -7.06 8.31 8.25
CA THR A 97 -6.14 7.17 8.16
C THR A 97 -5.35 7.17 6.86
N ALA A 98 -4.34 6.32 6.74
CA ALA A 98 -3.63 6.12 5.48
C ALA A 98 -4.57 5.62 4.37
N HIS A 99 -5.52 4.74 4.71
CA HIS A 99 -6.56 4.26 3.80
C HIS A 99 -7.42 5.40 3.24
N ASP A 100 -7.84 6.34 4.09
CA ASP A 100 -8.64 7.49 3.65
C ASP A 100 -7.85 8.40 2.70
N LEU A 101 -6.59 8.67 3.06
CA LEU A 101 -5.70 9.49 2.24
C LEU A 101 -5.39 8.83 0.89
N VAL A 102 -5.21 7.51 0.84
CA VAL A 102 -5.05 6.78 -0.42
C VAL A 102 -6.30 6.91 -1.28
N ARG A 103 -7.51 6.74 -0.69
CA ARG A 103 -8.77 6.91 -1.40
C ARG A 103 -8.96 8.33 -1.94
N GLU A 104 -8.39 9.33 -1.28
CA GLU A 104 -8.35 10.73 -1.74
C GLU A 104 -7.25 11.01 -2.77
N GLY A 105 -6.49 10.01 -3.23
CA GLY A 105 -5.38 10.18 -4.17
C GLY A 105 -4.13 10.81 -3.55
N LYS A 106 -4.00 10.78 -2.21
CA LYS A 106 -2.90 11.39 -1.45
C LYS A 106 -1.89 10.37 -0.93
N ALA A 107 -1.71 9.25 -1.63
CA ALA A 107 -0.77 8.19 -1.24
C ALA A 107 0.67 8.71 -1.06
N ASP A 108 1.11 9.63 -1.91
CA ASP A 108 2.46 10.23 -1.80
C ASP A 108 2.65 11.02 -0.51
N LYS A 109 1.59 11.61 0.05
CA LYS A 109 1.65 12.31 1.34
C LYS A 109 1.82 11.34 2.50
N VAL A 110 1.21 10.16 2.43
CA VAL A 110 1.41 9.09 3.41
C VAL A 110 2.85 8.58 3.36
N LEU A 111 3.39 8.36 2.16
CA LEU A 111 4.79 7.97 1.98
C LEU A 111 5.76 9.00 2.54
N ALA A 112 5.54 10.28 2.24
CA ALA A 112 6.36 11.37 2.78
C ALA A 112 6.29 11.45 4.31
N TYR A 113 5.10 11.25 4.90
CA TYR A 113 4.92 11.17 6.34
C TYR A 113 5.72 10.01 6.95
N LEU A 114 5.60 8.80 6.40
CA LEU A 114 6.33 7.63 6.91
C LEU A 114 7.85 7.81 6.80
N GLU A 115 8.35 8.41 5.72
CA GLU A 115 9.78 8.72 5.60
C GLU A 115 10.24 9.74 6.64
N ALA A 116 9.43 10.78 6.89
CA ALA A 116 9.76 11.78 7.91
C ALA A 116 9.77 11.19 9.33
N VAL A 117 8.82 10.30 9.65
CA VAL A 117 8.81 9.54 10.91
C VAL A 117 10.05 8.64 11.00
N ARG A 118 10.37 7.91 9.92
CA ARG A 118 11.55 7.03 9.84
C ARG A 118 12.86 7.80 10.03
N ALA A 119 12.94 9.03 9.53
CA ALA A 119 14.09 9.92 9.70
C ALA A 119 14.17 10.60 11.08
N GLY A 120 13.18 10.38 11.96
CA GLY A 120 13.11 11.02 13.28
C GLY A 120 12.70 12.50 13.25
N VAL A 121 12.15 12.98 12.13
CA VAL A 121 11.69 14.37 11.95
C VAL A 121 10.34 14.62 12.62
N TYR A 122 9.58 13.55 12.89
CA TYR A 122 8.38 13.57 13.73
C TYR A 122 8.64 12.73 14.99
N ALA A 123 8.72 13.40 16.14
CA ALA A 123 8.70 12.83 17.49
C ALA A 123 7.81 13.70 18.38
#